data_AF-A0A165JRP9-F1
#
_entry.id   AF-A0A165JRP9-F1
#
_cell.length_a   1.000
_cell.length_b   1.000
_cell.length_c   1.000
_cell.angle_alpha   90.00
_cell.angle_beta   90.00
_cell.angle_gamma   90.00
#
_symmetry.space_group_name_H-M   'P 1'
#
loop_
_entity.id
_entity.type
_entity.pdbx_description
1 polymer ?
#
loop_
_entity_poly.entity_id
_entity_poly.type
_entity_poly.pdbx_seq_one_letter_code
_entity_poly.pdbx_strand_id
1 'polypeptide(L)' 'VDYIPQEAVIFMWVEVDADTVIDTPKEVRTFKVFTTGSGIPNNARYIGTTIDNMKGEAHHVYELRD' A
#
# COMPACT_ATOMS: atom_id res chain seq x y z
N VAL A 1 -25.35 -13.68 8.60
CA VAL A 1 -25.13 -13.14 7.24
C VAL A 1 -23.63 -13.04 7.11
N ASP A 2 -23.02 -13.97 6.39
CA ASP A 2 -21.57 -13.96 6.18
C ASP A 2 -21.24 -12.80 5.23
N TYR A 3 -20.51 -11.81 5.74
CA TYR A 3 -20.00 -10.73 4.91
C TYR A 3 -18.83 -11.27 4.09
N ILE A 4 -19.11 -11.66 2.85
CA ILE A 4 -18.07 -12.02 1.88
C ILE A 4 -17.65 -10.70 1.20
N PRO A 5 -16.42 -10.20 1.41
CA PRO A 5 -15.93 -9.04 0.68
C PRO A 5 -15.93 -9.38 -0.81
N GLN A 6 -16.72 -8.64 -1.58
CA GLN A 6 -16.89 -8.90 -3.02
C GLN A 6 -15.68 -8.39 -3.86
N GLU A 7 -14.80 -7.59 -3.24
CA GLU A 7 -13.58 -7.05 -3.84
C GLU A 7 -12.37 -7.35 -2.94
N ALA A 8 -11.24 -7.71 -3.54
CA ALA A 8 -9.98 -7.90 -2.83
C ALA A 8 -9.46 -6.54 -2.34
N VAL A 9 -9.40 -6.36 -1.01
CA VAL A 9 -9.01 -5.09 -0.38
C VAL A 9 -7.75 -5.28 0.49
N ILE A 10 -6.88 -4.27 0.50
CA ILE A 10 -5.73 -4.20 1.40
C ILE A 10 -5.96 -3.03 2.36
N PHE A 11 -5.97 -3.32 3.66
CA PHE A 11 -6.00 -2.29 4.70
C PHE A 11 -4.58 -1.85 5.04
N MET A 12 -4.33 -0.54 5.06
CA MET A 12 -3.02 0.05 5.34
C MET A 12 -3.17 1.19 6.33
N TRP A 13 -2.26 1.22 7.31
CA TRP A 13 -2.12 2.32 8.27
C TRP A 13 -0.91 3.16 7.85
N VAL A 14 -1.10 4.48 7.78
CA VAL A 14 -0.03 5.43 7.46
C VAL A 14 0.19 6.32 8.66
N GLU A 15 1.36 6.18 9.27
CA GLU A 15 1.80 7.06 10.34
C GLU A 15 2.29 8.40 9.75
N VAL A 16 1.86 9.49 10.37
CA VAL A 16 2.24 10.86 10.03
C VAL A 16 2.74 11.56 11.28
N ASP A 17 3.77 12.39 11.13
CA ASP A 17 4.35 13.12 12.25
C ASP A 17 3.37 14.19 12.73
N ALA A 18 3.03 14.14 14.02
CA ALA A 18 2.10 15.07 14.66
C ALA A 18 2.60 16.53 14.64
N ASP A 19 3.92 16.74 14.62
CA ASP A 19 4.51 18.09 14.67
C ASP A 19 4.48 18.77 13.30
N THR A 20 4.36 18.01 12.21
CA THR A 20 4.32 18.54 10.84
C THR A 20 2.96 19.08 10.42
N VAL A 21 1.91 18.85 11.21
CA VAL A 21 0.51 19.13 10.84
C VAL A 21 0.17 20.63 10.85
N ILE A 22 1.00 21.46 11.51
CA ILE A 22 0.72 22.89 11.72
C ILE A 22 1.27 23.77 10.58
N ASP A 23 2.41 23.43 9.96
CA ASP A 23 3.07 24.29 8.96
C ASP A 23 3.66 23.56 7.72
N THR A 24 3.44 22.25 7.57
CA THR A 24 3.96 21.51 6.41
C THR A 24 2.91 21.43 5.30
N PRO A 25 3.26 21.72 4.03
CA PRO A 25 2.35 21.52 2.91
C PRO A 25 1.84 20.07 2.89
N LYS A 26 0.54 19.88 2.63
CA LYS A 26 -0.03 18.55 2.47
C LYS A 26 0.69 17.81 1.35
N GLU A 27 1.45 16.78 1.71
CA GLU A 27 2.11 15.91 0.75
C GLU A 27 1.12 14.85 0.24
N VAL A 28 1.06 14.67 -1.08
CA VAL A 28 0.30 13.60 -1.70
C VAL A 28 1.22 12.38 -1.81
N ARG A 29 0.93 11.34 -1.04
CA ARG A 29 1.65 10.07 -1.11
C ARG A 29 0.88 9.08 -1.97
N THR A 30 1.52 8.55 -2.99
CA THR A 30 0.91 7.59 -3.93
C THR A 30 1.39 6.18 -3.60
N PHE A 31 0.45 5.25 -3.44
CA PHE A 31 0.77 3.85 -3.19
C PHE A 31 0.26 2.96 -4.32
N LYS A 32 1.04 1.94 -4.66
CA LYS A 32 0.70 0.97 -5.70
C LYS A 32 1.01 -0.45 -5.26
N VAL A 33 0.11 -1.35 -5.62
CA VAL A 33 0.22 -2.78 -5.32
C VAL A 33 0.72 -3.52 -6.55
N PHE A 34 1.65 -4.45 -6.33
CA PHE A 34 2.18 -5.34 -7.36
C PHE A 34 2.13 -6.78 -6.85
N THR A 35 1.82 -7.73 -7.73
CA THR A 35 1.94 -9.17 -7.42
C THR A 35 3.38 -9.64 -7.55
N THR A 36 3.73 -10.73 -6.87
CA THR A 36 5.03 -11.38 -7.05
C THR A 36 5.30 -11.67 -8.54
N GLY A 37 6.50 -11.31 -9.01
CA GLY A 37 6.91 -11.46 -10.41
C GLY A 37 6.59 -10.25 -11.30
N SER A 38 5.88 -9.25 -10.80
CA SER A 38 5.67 -7.98 -11.52
C SER A 38 6.94 -7.13 -11.57
N GLY A 39 7.14 -6.41 -12.68
CA GLY A 39 8.19 -5.39 -12.78
C GLY A 39 7.88 -4.18 -11.90
N ILE A 40 8.85 -3.75 -11.10
CA ILE A 40 8.72 -2.63 -10.17
C ILE A 40 9.43 -1.40 -10.76
N PRO A 41 8.79 -0.22 -10.81
CA PRO A 41 9.44 0.97 -11.34
C PRO A 41 10.55 1.44 -10.39
N ASN A 42 11.59 2.07 -10.96
CA ASN A 42 12.79 2.49 -10.22
C ASN A 42 12.50 3.49 -9.09
N ASN A 43 11.38 4.21 -9.17
CA ASN A 43 10.96 5.21 -8.20
C ASN A 43 10.04 4.64 -7.11
N ALA A 44 9.90 3.32 -7.02
CA ALA A 44 9.07 2.67 -5.99
C ALA A 44 9.89 2.31 -4.75
N ARG A 45 9.41 2.71 -3.58
CA ARG A 45 9.94 2.26 -2.28
C ARG A 45 9.03 1.19 -1.68
N TYR A 46 9.61 0.05 -1.31
CA TYR A 46 8.88 -1.04 -0.65
C TYR A 46 8.32 -0.62 0.71
N ILE A 47 7.05 -0.94 0.97
CA ILE A 47 6.34 -0.66 2.22
C ILE A 47 6.04 -1.95 2.99
N GLY A 48 5.52 -2.97 2.30
CA GLY A 48 5.12 -4.21 2.96
C GLY A 48 4.55 -5.24 2.00
N THR A 49 4.27 -6.42 2.53
CA THR A 49 3.66 -7.54 1.81
C THR A 49 2.49 -8.08 2.60
N THR A 50 1.40 -8.39 1.90
CA THR A 50 0.28 -9.15 2.44
C THR A 50 0.03 -10.38 1.57
N ILE A 51 -0.61 -11.40 2.15
CA ILE A 51 -0.91 -12.67 1.47
C ILE A 51 -2.42 -12.82 1.42
N ASP A 52 -2.97 -13.03 0.22
CA ASP A 52 -4.32 -13.56 0.05
C ASP A 52 -4.27 -15.06 0.38
N ASN A 53 -4.67 -15.42 1.60
CA ASN A 53 -4.64 -16.81 2.07
C ASN A 53 -5.62 -17.73 1.32
N MET A 54 -6.62 -17.19 0.63
CA MET A 54 -7.56 -17.98 -0.16
C MET A 54 -6.96 -18.38 -1.51
N LYS A 55 -6.14 -17.50 -2.11
CA LYS A 55 -5.51 -17.73 -3.41
C LYS A 55 -4.05 -18.18 -3.32
N GLY A 56 -3.40 -17.99 -2.18
CA GLY A 56 -1.96 -18.21 -2.03
C GLY A 56 -1.11 -17.17 -2.79
N GLU A 57 -1.67 -15.98 -3.03
CA GLU A 57 -1.00 -14.90 -3.77
C GLU A 57 -0.39 -13.89 -2.80
N ALA A 58 0.85 -13.47 -3.08
CA ALA A 58 1.49 -12.38 -2.35
C ALA A 58 1.35 -11.06 -3.12
N HIS A 59 0.93 -10.03 -2.38
CA HIS A 59 0.75 -8.67 -2.87
C HIS A 59 1.69 -7.74 -2.12
N HIS A 60 2.47 -6.98 -2.88
CA HIS A 60 3.51 -6.09 -2.38
C HIS A 60 3.08 -4.65 -2.56
N VAL A 61 3.08 -3.88 -1.48
CA VAL A 61 2.73 -2.46 -1.47
C VAL A 61 4.00 -1.64 -1.59
N TYR A 62 3.99 -0.68 -2.51
CA TYR A 62 5.06 0.29 -2.70
C TYR A 62 4.51 1.71 -2.63
N GLU A 63 5.32 2.62 -2.09
CA GLU A 63 5.14 4.06 -2.23
C GLU A 63 5.88 4.52 -3.49
N LEU A 64 5.18 5.19 -4.39
CA LEU A 64 5.79 5.85 -5.54
C LEU A 64 6.30 7.21 -5.12
N ARG A 65 7.58 7.47 -5.39
CA ARG A 65 8.25 8.73 -5.07
C ARG A 65 8.52 9.46 -6.37
N ASP A 66 8.20 10.74 -6.43
CA ASP A 66 8.57 11.60 -7.56
C ASP A 66 10.02 12.09 -7.42
#